data_AF-A0A1W6PP50-F1
#
_entry.id   AF-A0A1W6PP50-F1
#
_cell.length_a   1.000
_cell.length_b   1.000
_cell.length_c   1.000
_cell.angle_alpha   90.00
_cell.angle_beta   90.00
_cell.angle_gamma   90.00
#
_symmetry.space_group_name_H-M   'P 1'
#
loop_
_entity.id
_entity.type
_entity.pdbx_description
1 polymer ?
#
loop_
_entity_poly.entity_id
_entity_poly.type
_entity_poly.pdbx_seq_one_letter_code
_entity_poly.pdbx_strand_id
1 'polypeptide(L)'
;MPQYMVERHLPGITPDQLSAAASRAKNVTAEMTRQGKPVRYLRSTFIPAEERSFCLFDASSEQDVKEANERAEIPLVRITEVRHISADDVN
;
A
#
# COMPACT_ATOMS: atom_id res chain seq x y z
N MET A 1 -4.90 -13.43 -6.21
CA MET A 1 -3.71 -13.07 -5.41
C MET A 1 -4.21 -12.56 -4.07
N PRO A 2 -3.62 -12.97 -2.92
CA PRO A 2 -3.98 -12.41 -1.63
C PRO A 2 -3.86 -10.88 -1.63
N GLN A 3 -4.72 -10.21 -0.84
CA GLN A 3 -4.67 -8.77 -0.67
C GLN A 3 -4.16 -8.43 0.72
N TYR A 4 -3.38 -7.36 0.81
CA TYR A 4 -2.81 -6.88 2.06
C TYR A 4 -3.12 -5.41 2.23
N MET A 5 -3.53 -5.04 3.44
CA MET A 5 -3.67 -3.67 3.87
C MET A 5 -2.42 -3.26 4.66
N VAL A 6 -1.84 -2.13 4.29
CA VAL A 6 -0.74 -1.49 5.03
C VAL A 6 -1.28 -0.23 5.71
N GLU A 7 -1.19 -0.22 7.03
CA GLU A 7 -1.52 0.91 7.88
C GLU A 7 -0.27 1.76 8.14
N ARG A 8 -0.41 3.09 8.07
CA ARG A 8 0.67 4.06 8.29
C ARG A 8 0.18 5.17 9.18
N HIS A 9 1.07 5.70 10.01
CA HIS A 9 0.90 6.93 10.73
C HIS A 9 1.82 7.99 10.12
N LEU A 10 1.24 9.05 9.57
CA LEU A 10 1.89 10.07 8.73
C LEU A 10 1.58 11.48 9.28
N PRO A 11 2.10 11.82 10.47
CA PRO A 11 1.79 13.09 11.12
C PRO A 11 2.31 14.27 10.30
N GLY A 12 1.46 15.30 10.14
CA GLY A 12 1.80 16.51 9.40
C GLY A 12 2.07 16.32 7.89
N ILE A 13 1.71 15.18 7.30
CA ILE A 13 1.94 14.94 5.88
C ILE A 13 1.14 15.92 5.01
N THR A 14 1.79 16.51 4.01
CA THR A 14 1.12 17.38 3.03
C THR A 14 0.49 16.57 1.90
N PRO A 15 -0.49 17.11 1.16
CA PRO A 15 -1.06 16.45 -0.01
C PRO A 15 0.00 16.03 -1.05
N ASP A 16 1.01 16.87 -1.29
CA ASP A 16 2.10 16.58 -2.23
C ASP A 16 2.98 15.43 -1.73
N GLN A 17 3.29 15.41 -0.44
CA GLN A 17 4.05 14.31 0.18
C GLN A 17 3.27 12.99 0.14
N LEU A 18 1.96 13.03 0.38
CA LEU A 18 1.08 11.86 0.27
C LEU A 18 1.05 11.31 -1.16
N SER A 19 0.90 12.18 -2.16
CA SER A 19 0.93 11.82 -3.58
C SER A 19 2.29 11.26 -4.00
N ALA A 20 3.39 11.85 -3.52
CA ALA A 20 4.74 11.37 -3.75
C ALA A 20 4.96 9.98 -3.12
N ALA A 21 4.45 9.73 -1.91
CA ALA A 21 4.52 8.42 -1.27
C ALA A 21 3.75 7.35 -2.07
N ALA A 22 2.53 7.65 -2.52
CA ALA A 22 1.75 6.76 -3.39
C ALA A 22 2.49 6.47 -4.71
N SER A 23 3.11 7.49 -5.31
CA SER A 23 3.92 7.34 -6.52
C SER A 23 5.13 6.42 -6.31
N ARG A 24 5.84 6.54 -5.18
CA ARG A 24 6.95 5.63 -4.84
C ARG A 24 6.48 4.19 -4.67
N ALA A 25 5.39 3.96 -3.94
CA ALA A 25 4.81 2.63 -3.78
C ALA A 25 4.44 1.98 -5.13
N LYS A 26 3.81 2.75 -6.03
CA LYS A 26 3.48 2.30 -7.39
C LYS A 26 4.74 1.92 -8.19
N ASN A 27 5.76 2.78 -8.18
CA ASN A 27 6.96 2.56 -8.98
C ASN A 27 7.78 1.36 -8.47
N VAL A 28 7.94 1.23 -7.16
CA VAL A 28 8.69 0.12 -6.54
C VAL A 28 8.00 -1.21 -6.77
N THR A 29 6.68 -1.28 -6.58
CA THR A 29 5.93 -2.53 -6.80
C THR A 29 5.95 -2.96 -8.27
N ALA A 30 5.90 -2.00 -9.21
CA ALA A 30 6.07 -2.28 -10.63
C ALA A 30 7.48 -2.83 -10.94
N GLU A 31 8.54 -2.27 -10.34
CA GLU A 31 9.91 -2.78 -10.52
C GLU A 31 10.09 -4.18 -9.92
N MET A 32 9.61 -4.42 -8.70
CA MET A 32 9.66 -5.74 -8.08
C MET A 32 8.92 -6.79 -8.92
N THR A 33 7.77 -6.42 -9.50
CA THR A 33 7.02 -7.30 -10.41
C THR A 33 7.83 -7.62 -11.66
N ARG A 34 8.53 -6.64 -12.26
CA ARG A 34 9.46 -6.90 -13.39
C ARG A 34 10.61 -7.82 -13.00
N GLN A 35 11.05 -7.79 -11.76
CA GLN A 35 12.09 -8.66 -11.20
C GLN A 35 11.57 -10.06 -10.77
N GLY A 36 10.32 -10.40 -11.10
CA GLY A 36 9.73 -11.71 -10.82
C GLY A 36 9.10 -11.86 -9.43
N LYS A 37 8.97 -10.77 -8.67
CA LYS A 37 8.23 -10.75 -7.40
C LYS A 37 6.86 -10.09 -7.60
N PRO A 38 5.78 -10.86 -7.80
CA PRO A 38 4.46 -10.30 -8.09
C PRO A 38 3.89 -9.56 -6.88
N VAL A 39 3.99 -8.23 -6.91
CA VAL A 39 3.44 -7.31 -5.91
C VAL A 39 2.91 -6.06 -6.61
N ARG A 40 1.73 -5.58 -6.23
CA ARG A 40 1.08 -4.44 -6.88
C ARG A 40 0.41 -3.51 -5.88
N TYR A 41 0.79 -2.24 -5.91
CA TYR A 41 0.06 -1.18 -5.23
C TYR A 41 -1.28 -0.89 -5.95
N LEU A 42 -2.39 -0.92 -5.21
CA LEU A 42 -3.73 -0.74 -5.77
C LEU A 42 -4.27 0.67 -5.56
N ARG A 43 -4.36 1.08 -4.30
CA ARG A 43 -4.96 2.36 -3.89
C ARG A 43 -4.56 2.70 -2.45
N SER A 44 -4.80 3.95 -2.06
CA SER A 44 -4.63 4.43 -0.70
C SER A 44 -5.81 5.29 -0.28
N THR A 45 -6.20 5.18 0.99
CA THR A 45 -7.09 6.13 1.65
C THR A 45 -6.33 6.80 2.78
N PHE A 46 -6.35 8.13 2.83
CA PHE A 46 -5.78 8.91 3.94
C PHE A 46 -6.92 9.50 4.76
N ILE A 47 -6.80 9.42 6.08
CA ILE A 47 -7.75 9.95 7.06
C ILE A 47 -7.04 11.12 7.77
N PRO A 48 -7.29 12.38 7.38
CA PRO A 48 -6.59 13.52 7.95
C PRO A 48 -6.77 13.65 9.47
N ALA A 49 -7.97 13.35 9.98
CA ALA A 49 -8.29 13.44 11.40
C ALA A 49 -7.50 12.45 12.28
N GLU A 50 -6.99 11.36 11.69
CA GLU A 50 -6.20 10.34 12.39
C GLU A 50 -4.72 10.38 11.99
N GLU A 51 -4.36 11.23 11.02
CA GLU A 51 -3.05 11.24 10.39
C GLU A 51 -2.63 9.85 9.90
N ARG A 52 -3.59 9.06 9.40
CA ARG A 52 -3.40 7.65 9.02
C ARG A 52 -3.64 7.41 7.55
N SER A 53 -2.83 6.54 6.96
CA SER A 53 -3.03 6.06 5.58
C SER A 53 -3.15 4.54 5.53
N PHE A 54 -4.16 4.07 4.81
CA PHE A 54 -4.44 2.67 4.54
C PHE A 54 -4.23 2.40 3.06
N CYS A 55 -3.18 1.64 2.71
CA CYS A 55 -2.89 1.28 1.33
C CYS A 55 -3.13 -0.19 1.08
N LEU A 56 -3.81 -0.49 -0.02
CA LEU A 56 -4.12 -1.83 -0.44
C LEU A 56 -3.12 -2.31 -1.49
N PHE A 57 -2.64 -3.54 -1.32
CA PHE A 57 -1.71 -4.23 -2.22
C PHE A 57 -2.25 -5.61 -2.60
N ASP A 58 -1.97 -6.05 -3.82
CA ASP A 58 -1.96 -7.48 -4.14
C ASP A 58 -0.52 -8.00 -4.00
N ALA A 59 -0.32 -9.15 -3.36
CA ALA A 59 0.99 -9.80 -3.30
C ALA A 59 0.88 -11.31 -3.06
N SER A 60 1.95 -12.05 -3.36
CA SER A 60 2.03 -13.47 -3.01
C SER A 60 2.24 -13.72 -1.51
N SER A 61 2.79 -12.76 -0.78
CA SER A 61 3.08 -12.87 0.66
C SER A 61 3.12 -11.51 1.37
N GLU A 62 2.99 -11.51 2.69
CA GLU A 62 3.21 -10.32 3.53
C GLU A 62 4.66 -9.80 3.38
N GLN A 63 5.63 -10.70 3.23
CA GLN A 63 7.05 -10.37 3.06
C GLN A 63 7.30 -9.55 1.80
N ASP A 64 6.63 -9.86 0.69
CA ASP A 64 6.75 -9.07 -0.55
C ASP A 64 6.20 -7.65 -0.37
N VAL A 65 5.10 -7.50 0.38
CA VAL A 65 4.54 -6.18 0.72
C VAL A 65 5.48 -5.41 1.63
N LYS A 66 6.07 -6.07 2.63
CA LYS A 66 7.05 -5.46 3.53
C LYS A 66 8.26 -4.95 2.76
N GLU A 67 8.85 -5.79 1.91
CA GLU A 67 9.99 -5.42 1.06
C GLU A 67 9.66 -4.25 0.13
N ALA A 68 8.46 -4.21 -0.45
CA ALA A 68 8.02 -3.10 -1.27
C ALA A 68 7.94 -1.77 -0.50
N ASN A 69 7.49 -1.79 0.75
CA ASN A 69 7.42 -0.59 1.58
C ASN A 69 8.81 -0.12 2.05
N GLU A 70 9.71 -1.07 2.37
CA GLU A 70 11.11 -0.79 2.70
C GLU A 70 11.84 -0.12 1.52
N ARG A 71 11.73 -0.70 0.31
CA ARG A 71 12.31 -0.13 -0.92
C ARG A 71 11.71 1.21 -1.33
N ALA A 72 10.46 1.48 -0.96
CA ALA A 72 9.79 2.75 -1.24
C ALA A 72 10.08 3.84 -0.18
N GLU A 73 10.80 3.48 0.88
CA GLU A 73 11.12 4.36 2.01
C GLU A 73 9.86 4.99 2.61
N ILE A 74 8.83 4.18 2.83
CA ILE A 74 7.56 4.62 3.41
C ILE A 74 7.38 3.95 4.77
N PRO A 75 7.15 4.72 5.85
CA PRO A 75 6.90 4.12 7.16
C PRO A 75 5.63 3.27 7.12
N LEU A 76 5.65 2.15 7.85
CA LEU A 76 4.49 1.29 8.04
C LEU A 76 4.35 0.92 9.51
N VAL A 77 3.11 0.81 9.98
CA VAL A 77 2.76 0.40 11.34
C VAL A 77 2.44 -1.09 11.36
N ARG A 78 1.64 -1.55 10.40
CA ARG A 78 1.15 -2.92 10.33
C ARG A 78 0.84 -3.31 8.89
N ILE A 79 1.05 -4.60 8.59
CA ILE A 79 0.56 -5.27 7.40
C ILE A 79 -0.46 -6.32 7.85
N THR A 80 -1.56 -6.47 7.11
CA THR A 80 -2.60 -7.45 7.44
C THR A 80 -3.18 -8.01 6.14
N GLU A 81 -3.29 -9.33 6.02
CA GLU A 81 -4.04 -9.95 4.92
C GLU A 81 -5.52 -9.56 5.07
N VAL A 82 -6.14 -9.12 3.97
CA VAL A 82 -7.52 -8.63 3.96
C VAL A 82 -8.33 -9.24 2.82
N ARG A 83 -9.65 -9.11 2.93
CA ARG A 83 -10.60 -9.32 1.85
C ARG A 83 -11.35 -8.00 1.63
N HIS A 84 -11.36 -7.51 0.40
CA HIS A 84 -12.14 -6.34 0.03
C HIS A 84 -13.39 -6.78 -0.73
N ILE A 85 -14.51 -6.11 -0.48
CA ILE A 85 -15.76 -6.23 -1.23
C ILE A 85 -16.08 -4.84 -1.78
N SER A 86 -16.23 -4.70 -3.09
CA SER A 86 -16.64 -3.47 -3.75
C SER A 86 -18.15 -3.42 -3.97
N ALA A 87 -18.67 -2.23 -4.32
CA ALA A 87 -20.08 -2.08 -4.69
C ALA A 87 -20.46 -2.97 -5.89
N ASP A 88 -19.51 -3.23 -6.78
CA ASP A 88 -19.74 -4.09 -7.96
C ASP A 88 -19.76 -5.59 -7.61
N ASP A 89 -19.29 -5.98 -6.42
CA ASP A 89 -19.28 -7.37 -5.94
C ASP A 89 -20.58 -7.77 -5.22
N VAL A 90 -21.48 -6.82 -4.98
CA VAL A 90 -22.73 -7.02 -4.24
C VAL A 90 -23.93 -6.68 -5.12
N ASN A 91 -24.92 -7.58 -5.16
CA ASN A 91 -26.19 -7.41 -5.87
C ASN A 91 -27.24 -6.72 -5.00
#